data_AF-A0A7D8UL35-F1
#
_entry.id   AF-A0A7D8UL35-F1
#
_cell.length_a   1.000
_cell.length_b   1.000
_cell.length_c   1.000
_cell.angle_alpha   90.00
_cell.angle_beta   90.00
_cell.angle_gamma   90.00
#
_symmetry.space_group_name_H-M   'P 1'
#
loop_
_entity.id
_entity.type
_entity.pdbx_description
1 polymer ?
#
loop_
_entity_poly.entity_id
_entity_poly.type
_entity_poly.pdbx_seq_one_letter_code
_entity_poly.pdbx_strand_id
1 'polypeptide(L)'
;MSTTSAEPQLNGHNNENHDHILRPRAVKPGNPTVLRTLGEDGLLAVNGNKDASQSNGIMSGQTSGRSTPIPEDAPPSAHFISSARKQVRAEQRRRLFPTIEYASRVSHFDPNSDYRDFQGFYVLFWIALTIMAVTTMLRNIKDTGYPMRVKIWQLFTVKVWELAVADGLMVASTAVSLPMHRLFRSSTGNMMGLRWAGGGMALQSVYQAIWFAFWVNVPFHRNWTWTAQVFLTLHTIVLLMKMHSYSFYNGHLSETERRLRALDNPQTASKAPAYQYPTAGHTPDTPSAGDRAKSPEEKPDLSQLREDLAIELTSPMGSVTYPKNLTWANYIDYIFCPTLCYELEYPRTNGIVWSELGYKILAVFGVIFLLTITSEEFILPVMIESALRLETVDSFSETALILAEAISMLLFPFMVTFLLVFLVIFEYVLGAFAEITCFADRHFYSDWWNSTDWLEFSREWNIPVHNFFRRHVYSASRPHIGRPMATFITFFISAIGHEIVMACITKKIRGYGFLCQMSQLPIVMLQRTKWIKGKKVLNNVCFWCSMILGLSMMCSLYVLC
;
A
#
# COMPACT_ATOMS: atom_id res chain seq x y z
N MET A 1 -72.71 -10.61 -14.11
CA MET A 1 -73.16 -9.91 -12.89
C MET A 1 -72.05 -10.01 -11.85
N SER A 2 -71.83 -8.96 -11.04
CA SER A 2 -71.07 -9.01 -9.78
C SER A 2 -69.61 -9.50 -9.89
N THR A 3 -68.64 -8.74 -10.41
CA THR A 3 -67.84 -7.72 -9.68
C THR A 3 -67.48 -8.06 -8.22
N THR A 4 -66.31 -8.69 -8.03
CA THR A 4 -65.42 -8.45 -6.87
C THR A 4 -63.96 -8.57 -7.29
N SER A 5 -63.32 -7.41 -7.48
CA SER A 5 -61.87 -7.18 -7.48
C SER A 5 -61.24 -7.52 -6.11
N ALA A 6 -59.98 -7.95 -5.97
CA ALA A 6 -58.94 -8.29 -6.97
C ALA A 6 -57.86 -9.22 -6.35
N GLU A 7 -57.22 -10.02 -7.21
CA GLU A 7 -55.88 -10.64 -7.03
C GLU A 7 -54.76 -9.63 -7.45
N PRO A 8 -53.42 -9.89 -7.39
CA PRO A 8 -52.71 -11.19 -7.21
C PRO A 8 -51.43 -11.23 -6.34
N GLN A 9 -51.04 -12.48 -6.01
CA GLN A 9 -49.70 -13.13 -5.96
C GLN A 9 -48.52 -12.48 -5.17
N LEU A 10 -47.72 -13.19 -4.34
CA LEU A 10 -47.07 -14.52 -4.33
C LEU A 10 -45.78 -14.68 -5.16
N ASN A 11 -44.67 -14.79 -4.41
CA ASN A 11 -43.48 -15.65 -4.58
C ASN A 11 -42.63 -15.65 -5.88
N GLY A 12 -41.30 -15.52 -5.67
CA GLY A 12 -40.28 -15.95 -6.62
C GLY A 12 -38.85 -15.87 -6.04
N HIS A 13 -38.29 -16.99 -5.58
CA HIS A 13 -36.85 -17.12 -5.32
C HIS A 13 -36.07 -17.13 -6.65
N ASN A 14 -34.89 -16.49 -6.70
CA ASN A 14 -33.63 -17.22 -6.90
C ASN A 14 -32.34 -16.37 -6.86
N ASN A 15 -31.38 -16.92 -6.12
CA ASN A 15 -29.92 -16.92 -6.25
C ASN A 15 -29.02 -15.67 -6.37
N GLU A 16 -27.94 -15.77 -5.57
CA GLU A 16 -26.55 -15.36 -5.79
C GLU A 16 -26.10 -13.92 -5.43
N ASN A 17 -25.33 -13.88 -4.34
CA ASN A 17 -24.10 -13.09 -4.11
C ASN A 17 -24.08 -11.61 -4.53
N HIS A 18 -24.11 -10.71 -3.54
CA HIS A 18 -23.01 -9.74 -3.37
C HIS A 18 -23.01 -9.09 -1.95
N ASP A 19 -21.78 -8.87 -1.47
CA ASP A 19 -21.29 -7.87 -0.52
C ASP A 19 -21.86 -7.74 0.91
N HIS A 20 -21.03 -8.16 1.87
CA HIS A 20 -21.14 -7.87 3.30
C HIS A 20 -20.87 -6.38 3.62
N ILE A 21 -21.87 -5.52 3.38
CA ILE A 21 -21.90 -4.19 4.03
C ILE A 21 -22.52 -4.37 5.42
N LEU A 22 -21.64 -4.46 6.43
CA LEU A 22 -22.04 -4.55 7.85
C LEU A 22 -22.70 -3.24 8.32
N ARG A 23 -24.02 -3.13 8.13
CA ARG A 23 -24.83 -2.09 8.78
C ARG A 23 -24.81 -2.31 10.31
N PRO A 24 -24.66 -1.25 11.13
CA PRO A 24 -24.79 -1.38 12.58
C PRO A 24 -26.17 -1.92 12.95
N ARG A 25 -26.23 -3.14 13.49
CA ARG A 25 -27.48 -3.74 13.94
C ARG A 25 -27.88 -3.08 15.26
N ALA A 26 -29.10 -2.51 15.30
CA ALA A 26 -29.63 -1.92 16.53
C ALA A 26 -29.58 -2.93 17.68
N VAL A 27 -28.96 -2.53 18.79
CA VAL A 27 -28.87 -3.33 20.01
C VAL A 27 -30.30 -3.57 20.53
N LYS A 28 -30.75 -4.82 20.56
CA LYS A 28 -32.00 -5.19 21.23
C LYS A 28 -31.85 -4.89 22.73
N PRO A 29 -32.76 -4.14 23.37
CA PRO A 29 -32.79 -4.05 24.82
C PRO A 29 -33.05 -5.44 25.42
N GLY A 30 -32.47 -5.70 26.60
CA GLY A 30 -32.51 -6.99 27.27
C GLY A 30 -33.93 -7.49 27.58
N ASN A 31 -34.07 -8.82 27.67
CA ASN A 31 -35.37 -9.51 27.77
C ASN A 31 -36.08 -9.16 29.09
N PRO A 32 -37.28 -8.53 29.07
CA PRO A 32 -37.91 -7.97 30.28
C PRO A 32 -38.46 -9.02 31.26
N THR A 33 -38.47 -10.30 30.89
CA THR A 33 -38.94 -11.39 31.75
C THR A 33 -38.05 -11.67 32.97
N VAL A 34 -36.74 -11.40 32.89
CA VAL A 34 -35.79 -11.67 33.98
C VAL A 34 -35.95 -10.69 35.16
N LEU A 35 -36.53 -9.51 34.93
CA LEU A 35 -36.76 -8.49 35.97
C LEU A 35 -38.03 -8.74 36.80
N ARG A 36 -38.93 -9.63 36.37
CA ARG A 36 -40.21 -9.87 37.07
C ARG A 36 -40.10 -10.83 38.25
N THR A 37 -39.17 -11.79 38.21
CA THR A 37 -39.05 -12.87 39.20
C THR A 37 -38.38 -12.46 40.52
N LEU A 38 -37.97 -11.20 40.68
CA LEU A 38 -37.35 -10.67 41.91
C LEU A 38 -38.31 -9.81 42.76
N GLY A 39 -39.56 -9.63 42.31
CA GLY A 39 -40.52 -8.71 42.94
C GLY A 39 -41.44 -9.31 44.00
N GLU A 40 -41.62 -10.64 44.03
CA GLU A 40 -42.72 -11.26 44.80
C GLU A 40 -42.33 -11.71 46.23
N ASP A 41 -41.06 -11.97 46.52
CA ASP A 41 -40.60 -12.54 47.81
C ASP A 41 -40.36 -11.50 48.94
N GLY A 42 -40.78 -10.25 48.77
CA GLY A 42 -40.28 -9.11 49.56
C GLY A 42 -41.24 -8.41 50.54
N LEU A 43 -42.49 -8.89 50.73
CA LEU A 43 -43.55 -8.16 51.43
C LEU A 43 -44.01 -8.82 52.75
N LEU A 44 -43.22 -8.69 53.82
CA LEU A 44 -43.71 -8.80 55.20
C LEU A 44 -43.08 -7.72 56.11
N ALA A 45 -43.84 -7.29 57.11
CA ALA A 45 -43.63 -6.06 57.87
C ALA A 45 -42.65 -6.16 59.06
N VAL A 46 -42.24 -5.01 59.61
CA VAL A 46 -42.47 -4.62 61.02
C VAL A 46 -42.09 -3.14 61.23
N ASN A 47 -42.89 -2.41 62.03
CA ASN A 47 -42.65 -1.02 62.45
C ASN A 47 -41.78 -0.97 63.72
N GLY A 48 -41.03 0.13 63.94
CA GLY A 48 -40.40 0.38 65.24
C GLY A 48 -39.51 1.62 65.34
N ASN A 49 -40.10 2.73 65.81
CA ASN A 49 -39.55 3.91 66.52
C ASN A 49 -38.21 4.59 66.13
N LYS A 50 -38.19 5.90 66.44
CA LYS A 50 -37.03 6.79 66.44
C LYS A 50 -36.09 6.45 67.60
N ASP A 51 -34.79 6.69 67.41
CA ASP A 51 -34.06 7.66 68.23
C ASP A 51 -32.79 8.14 67.52
N ALA A 52 -32.28 9.31 67.93
CA ALA A 52 -31.18 10.01 67.27
C ALA A 52 -29.94 10.09 68.15
N SER A 53 -28.76 9.90 67.55
CA SER A 53 -27.49 10.37 68.12
C SER A 53 -26.46 10.69 67.02
N GLN A 54 -25.48 11.51 67.37
CA GLN A 54 -24.65 12.30 66.45
C GLN A 54 -23.38 11.57 65.99
N SER A 55 -22.81 11.97 64.83
CA SER A 55 -21.44 12.51 64.75
C SER A 55 -21.04 12.93 63.33
N ASN A 56 -19.98 13.75 63.22
CA ASN A 56 -19.63 14.55 62.04
C ASN A 56 -18.76 13.81 61.01
N GLY A 57 -18.83 14.25 59.74
CA GLY A 57 -17.95 13.78 58.65
C GLY A 57 -18.08 14.56 57.34
N ILE A 58 -17.32 15.65 57.22
CA ILE A 58 -17.17 16.52 56.02
C ILE A 58 -15.90 16.07 55.26
N MET A 59 -15.80 15.89 53.94
CA MET A 59 -16.72 15.92 52.77
C MET A 59 -15.99 15.16 51.60
N SER A 60 -16.44 14.95 50.36
CA SER A 60 -17.53 15.45 49.49
C SER A 60 -17.90 14.36 48.43
N GLY A 61 -18.42 14.74 47.25
CA GLY A 61 -17.86 14.18 45.99
C GLY A 61 -18.62 13.09 45.22
N GLN A 62 -19.78 12.61 45.68
CA GLN A 62 -20.71 11.88 44.82
C GLN A 62 -22.00 12.67 44.66
N THR A 63 -22.18 13.25 43.46
CA THR A 63 -23.41 13.94 43.07
C THR A 63 -24.56 12.95 43.04
N SER A 64 -25.31 12.90 44.14
CA SER A 64 -26.59 12.22 44.17
C SER A 64 -27.52 12.92 43.18
N GLY A 65 -27.66 12.34 41.98
CA GLY A 65 -28.61 12.80 40.98
C GLY A 65 -30.01 12.75 41.56
N ARG A 66 -30.45 13.88 42.13
CA ARG A 66 -31.75 14.07 42.75
C ARG A 66 -32.77 13.98 41.63
N SER A 67 -33.34 12.78 41.44
CA SER A 67 -34.33 12.53 40.40
C SER A 67 -35.46 13.52 40.59
N THR A 68 -35.67 14.38 39.57
CA THR A 68 -36.76 15.33 39.55
C THR A 68 -38.08 14.58 39.81
N PRO A 69 -38.91 15.04 40.77
CA PRO A 69 -40.24 14.48 40.95
C PRO A 69 -40.99 14.55 39.62
N ILE A 70 -41.64 13.45 39.25
CA ILE A 70 -42.53 13.43 38.09
C ILE A 70 -43.87 14.03 38.56
N PRO A 71 -44.49 14.96 37.79
CA PRO A 71 -45.81 15.49 38.11
C PRO A 71 -46.86 14.38 38.24
N GLU A 72 -47.88 14.59 39.07
CA GLU A 72 -48.94 13.59 39.29
C GLU A 72 -49.82 13.36 38.04
N ASP A 73 -49.87 14.33 37.13
CA ASP A 73 -50.59 14.25 35.84
C ASP A 73 -49.82 13.48 34.74
N ALA A 74 -48.65 12.89 35.03
CA ALA A 74 -47.87 12.18 34.03
C ALA A 74 -48.51 10.81 33.67
N PRO A 75 -48.38 10.35 32.42
CA PRO A 75 -48.98 9.08 32.00
C PRO A 75 -48.41 7.91 32.82
N PRO A 76 -49.22 6.87 33.15
CA PRO A 76 -48.80 5.78 34.04
C PRO A 76 -47.49 5.10 33.63
N SER A 77 -47.21 5.00 32.33
CA SER A 77 -45.95 4.47 31.79
C SER A 77 -44.71 5.26 32.27
N ALA A 78 -44.80 6.58 32.43
CA ALA A 78 -43.72 7.40 32.98
C ALA A 78 -43.46 7.08 34.47
N HIS A 79 -44.52 6.86 35.25
CA HIS A 79 -44.40 6.41 36.64
C HIS A 79 -43.77 5.01 36.73
N PHE A 80 -44.18 4.05 35.89
CA PHE A 80 -43.58 2.70 35.85
C PHE A 80 -42.11 2.71 35.40
N ILE A 81 -41.73 3.51 34.41
CA ILE A 81 -40.32 3.64 33.99
C ILE A 81 -39.49 4.29 35.11
N SER A 82 -40.07 5.24 35.85
CA SER A 82 -39.41 5.90 36.98
C SER A 82 -39.23 4.97 38.18
N SER A 83 -40.26 4.21 38.56
CA SER A 83 -40.18 3.22 39.64
C SER A 83 -39.18 2.11 39.28
N ALA A 84 -39.20 1.58 38.05
CA ALA A 84 -38.21 0.62 37.57
C ALA A 84 -36.77 1.19 37.64
N ARG A 85 -36.54 2.44 37.20
CA ARG A 85 -35.23 3.11 37.34
C ARG A 85 -34.82 3.28 38.81
N LYS A 86 -35.76 3.59 39.71
CA LYS A 86 -35.51 3.70 41.15
C LYS A 86 -35.15 2.35 41.77
N GLN A 87 -35.83 1.28 41.36
CA GLN A 87 -35.61 -0.10 41.80
C GLN A 87 -34.25 -0.64 41.32
N VAL A 88 -33.93 -0.51 40.03
CA VAL A 88 -32.61 -0.91 39.48
C VAL A 88 -31.46 -0.17 40.18
N ARG A 89 -31.62 1.12 40.49
CA ARG A 89 -30.63 1.88 41.28
C ARG A 89 -30.54 1.43 42.74
N ALA A 90 -31.65 1.04 43.35
CA ALA A 90 -31.67 0.51 44.72
C ALA A 90 -31.00 -0.87 44.80
N GLU A 91 -31.23 -1.73 43.80
CA GLU A 91 -30.53 -3.01 43.65
C GLU A 91 -29.04 -2.81 43.39
N GLN A 92 -28.64 -1.92 42.48
CA GLN A 92 -27.23 -1.57 42.25
C GLN A 92 -26.55 -1.08 43.54
N ARG A 93 -27.25 -0.35 44.41
CA ARG A 93 -26.74 0.09 45.73
C ARG A 93 -26.69 -1.02 46.79
N ARG A 94 -27.45 -2.11 46.65
CA ARG A 94 -27.48 -3.25 47.58
C ARG A 94 -26.55 -4.41 47.18
N ARG A 95 -26.02 -4.41 45.95
CA ARG A 95 -25.10 -5.47 45.47
C ARG A 95 -23.71 -5.27 46.08
N LEU A 96 -23.31 -6.18 46.98
CA LEU A 96 -21.96 -6.22 47.56
C LEU A 96 -20.85 -6.48 46.51
N PHE A 97 -21.20 -7.12 45.40
CA PHE A 97 -20.27 -7.51 44.34
C PHE A 97 -20.59 -6.78 43.03
N PRO A 98 -19.57 -6.30 42.28
CA PRO A 98 -19.78 -5.70 40.97
C PRO A 98 -20.33 -6.74 39.99
N THR A 99 -21.34 -6.37 39.21
CA THR A 99 -21.88 -7.23 38.16
C THR A 99 -20.97 -7.24 36.94
N ILE A 100 -20.39 -8.40 36.64
CA ILE A 100 -19.67 -8.63 35.39
C ILE A 100 -20.71 -8.86 34.28
N GLU A 101 -20.76 -7.97 33.29
CA GLU A 101 -21.60 -8.13 32.11
C GLU A 101 -20.98 -9.17 31.15
N TYR A 102 -21.35 -10.44 31.33
CA TYR A 102 -21.02 -11.48 30.38
C TYR A 102 -21.79 -11.26 29.07
N ALA A 103 -21.05 -10.98 28.00
CA ALA A 103 -21.55 -10.92 26.64
C ALA A 103 -20.78 -11.92 25.77
N SER A 104 -21.41 -12.42 24.70
CA SER A 104 -20.69 -13.20 23.69
C SER A 104 -19.68 -12.29 23.00
N ARG A 105 -18.40 -12.47 23.33
CA ARG A 105 -17.24 -11.76 22.77
C ARG A 105 -16.17 -12.80 22.51
N VAL A 106 -15.56 -12.76 21.33
CA VAL A 106 -14.42 -13.59 20.98
C VAL A 106 -13.11 -12.97 21.48
N SER A 107 -12.01 -13.73 21.46
CA SER A 107 -10.68 -13.20 21.77
C SER A 107 -10.28 -12.11 20.77
N HIS A 108 -9.42 -11.17 21.18
CA HIS A 108 -8.83 -10.19 20.26
C HIS A 108 -7.96 -10.82 19.16
N PHE A 109 -7.47 -12.05 19.38
CA PHE A 109 -6.73 -12.85 18.40
C PHE A 109 -7.60 -13.90 17.68
N ASP A 110 -8.91 -13.92 17.93
CA ASP A 110 -9.82 -14.80 17.20
C ASP A 110 -9.99 -14.28 15.76
N PRO A 111 -9.92 -15.12 14.71
CA PRO A 111 -10.15 -14.69 13.32
C PRO A 111 -11.53 -14.05 13.06
N ASN A 112 -12.50 -14.23 13.97
CA ASN A 112 -13.83 -13.63 13.91
C ASN A 112 -13.94 -12.32 14.73
N SER A 113 -12.84 -11.80 15.25
CA SER A 113 -12.80 -10.56 16.04
C SER A 113 -12.77 -9.33 15.14
N ASP A 114 -13.63 -8.34 15.42
CA ASP A 114 -13.63 -7.05 14.72
C ASP A 114 -12.51 -6.11 15.21
N TYR A 115 -11.74 -6.49 16.23
CA TYR A 115 -10.69 -5.65 16.81
C TYR A 115 -9.40 -5.69 15.98
N ARG A 116 -8.88 -4.51 15.60
CA ARG A 116 -7.73 -4.36 14.69
C ARG A 116 -6.66 -3.37 15.15
N ASP A 117 -6.77 -2.83 16.36
CA ASP A 117 -5.79 -1.88 16.88
C ASP A 117 -4.62 -2.63 17.55
N PHE A 118 -3.44 -2.51 16.95
CA PHE A 118 -2.21 -3.12 17.43
C PHE A 118 -1.09 -2.08 17.67
N GLN A 119 -1.44 -0.81 17.93
CA GLN A 119 -0.47 0.27 18.15
C GLN A 119 0.56 -0.07 19.26
N GLY A 120 0.14 -0.80 20.30
CA GLY A 120 1.03 -1.27 21.37
C GLY A 120 2.16 -2.20 20.88
N PHE A 121 1.89 -3.07 19.90
CA PHE A 121 2.91 -3.94 19.31
C PHE A 121 3.89 -3.16 18.42
N TYR A 122 3.41 -2.13 17.73
CA TYR A 122 4.28 -1.23 16.96
C TYR A 122 5.27 -0.48 17.87
N VAL A 123 4.80 0.02 19.03
CA VAL A 123 5.70 0.63 20.03
C VAL A 123 6.67 -0.40 20.62
N LEU A 124 6.19 -1.62 20.94
CA LEU A 124 7.05 -2.70 21.45
C LEU A 124 8.15 -3.11 20.46
N PHE A 125 7.85 -3.12 19.16
CA PHE A 125 8.82 -3.38 18.08
C PHE A 125 9.98 -2.36 18.11
N TRP A 126 9.67 -1.06 18.23
CA TRP A 126 10.71 -0.03 18.35
C TRP A 126 11.53 -0.14 19.64
N ILE A 127 10.89 -0.50 20.76
CA ILE A 127 11.58 -0.76 22.03
C ILE A 127 12.54 -1.95 21.87
N ALA A 128 12.10 -3.05 21.26
CA ALA A 128 12.93 -4.23 21.01
C ALA A 128 14.14 -3.93 20.10
N LEU A 129 13.94 -3.18 19.02
CA LEU A 129 15.03 -2.73 18.15
C LEU A 129 16.02 -1.80 18.87
N THR A 130 15.52 -0.92 19.75
CA THR A 130 16.38 -0.03 20.56
C THR A 130 17.21 -0.84 21.55
N ILE A 131 16.62 -1.82 22.23
CA ILE A 131 17.33 -2.74 23.13
C ILE A 131 18.37 -3.54 22.37
N MET A 132 18.05 -4.05 21.17
CA MET A 132 19.00 -4.75 20.30
C MET A 132 20.18 -3.85 19.96
N ALA A 133 19.95 -2.63 19.47
CA ALA A 133 21.00 -1.69 19.10
C ALA A 133 21.90 -1.33 20.28
N VAL A 134 21.33 -0.96 21.44
CA VAL A 134 22.10 -0.62 22.65
C VAL A 134 22.91 -1.83 23.15
N THR A 135 22.32 -3.03 23.16
CA THR A 135 23.02 -4.26 23.58
C THR A 135 24.20 -4.57 22.67
N THR A 136 24.02 -4.43 21.35
CA THR A 136 25.06 -4.65 20.35
C THR A 136 26.15 -3.58 20.44
N MET A 137 25.81 -2.31 20.67
CA MET A 137 26.79 -1.25 20.91
C MET A 137 27.62 -1.54 22.16
N LEU A 138 27.00 -1.91 23.29
CA LEU A 138 27.71 -2.26 24.53
C LEU A 138 28.66 -3.46 24.34
N ARG A 139 28.26 -4.47 23.55
CA ARG A 139 29.13 -5.58 23.16
C ARG A 139 30.32 -5.10 22.33
N ASN A 140 30.10 -4.24 21.34
CA ASN A 140 31.18 -3.68 20.52
C ASN A 140 32.16 -2.82 21.33
N ILE A 141 31.69 -2.02 22.31
CA ILE A 141 32.58 -1.29 23.24
C ILE A 141 33.50 -2.27 23.97
N LYS A 142 32.93 -3.38 24.50
CA LYS A 142 33.71 -4.39 25.22
C LYS A 142 34.74 -5.09 24.33
N ASP A 143 34.35 -5.47 23.12
CA ASP A 143 35.16 -6.33 22.25
C ASP A 143 36.17 -5.56 21.39
N THR A 144 35.91 -4.28 21.08
CA THR A 144 36.72 -3.46 20.17
C THR A 144 37.17 -2.10 20.73
N GLY A 145 36.68 -1.70 21.91
CA GLY A 145 36.90 -0.38 22.49
C GLY A 145 36.00 0.73 21.90
N TYR A 146 35.28 0.47 20.81
CA TYR A 146 34.42 1.45 20.13
C TYR A 146 32.96 0.96 20.06
N PRO A 147 31.96 1.85 20.13
CA PRO A 147 30.55 1.46 20.13
C PRO A 147 30.04 0.89 18.81
N MET A 148 30.76 1.10 17.71
CA MET A 148 30.41 0.57 16.39
C MET A 148 31.68 0.20 15.63
N ARG A 149 31.55 -0.81 14.79
CA ARG A 149 32.50 -1.06 13.71
C ARG A 149 32.19 -0.03 12.62
N VAL A 150 33.21 0.57 12.01
CA VAL A 150 33.02 1.68 11.04
C VAL A 150 33.13 1.15 9.59
N LYS A 151 32.98 -0.16 9.39
CA LYS A 151 33.32 -0.82 8.11
C LYS A 151 32.28 -0.53 7.04
N ILE A 152 30.99 -0.67 7.34
CA ILE A 152 29.90 -0.35 6.41
C ILE A 152 29.69 1.16 6.30
N TRP A 153 29.93 1.94 7.36
CA TRP A 153 29.86 3.40 7.31
C TRP A 153 30.82 4.02 6.30
N GLN A 154 32.04 3.48 6.16
CA GLN A 154 32.98 3.92 5.12
C GLN A 154 32.45 3.67 3.70
N LEU A 155 31.69 2.60 3.46
CA LEU A 155 31.14 2.29 2.12
C LEU A 155 30.14 3.35 1.62
N PHE A 156 29.51 4.11 2.51
CA PHE A 156 28.61 5.21 2.12
C PHE A 156 29.34 6.50 1.76
N THR A 157 30.62 6.67 2.13
CA THR A 157 31.37 7.91 1.85
C THR A 157 32.32 7.81 0.65
N VAL A 158 32.59 6.60 0.15
CA VAL A 158 33.42 6.37 -1.03
C VAL A 158 32.75 6.93 -2.29
N LYS A 159 33.40 7.92 -2.94
CA LYS A 159 33.03 8.48 -4.26
C LYS A 159 31.61 9.06 -4.37
N VAL A 160 31.04 9.53 -3.26
CA VAL A 160 29.69 10.15 -3.24
C VAL A 160 29.54 11.31 -4.22
N TRP A 161 30.61 12.08 -4.47
CA TRP A 161 30.57 13.17 -5.46
C TRP A 161 30.38 12.66 -6.90
N GLU A 162 31.03 11.55 -7.28
CA GLU A 162 30.85 10.94 -8.62
C GLU A 162 29.40 10.47 -8.79
N LEU A 163 28.85 9.86 -7.73
CA LEU A 163 27.46 9.40 -7.68
C LEU A 163 26.49 10.58 -7.82
N ALA A 164 26.68 11.66 -7.05
CA ALA A 164 25.81 12.84 -7.07
C ALA A 164 25.82 13.55 -8.44
N VAL A 165 26.99 13.63 -9.10
CA VAL A 165 27.09 14.18 -10.46
C VAL A 165 26.40 13.26 -11.48
N ALA A 166 26.61 11.95 -11.39
CA ALA A 166 25.94 10.98 -12.27
C ALA A 166 24.41 11.00 -12.09
N ASP A 167 23.93 11.06 -10.85
CA ASP A 167 22.52 11.15 -10.51
C ASP A 167 21.89 12.45 -11.01
N GLY A 168 22.54 13.59 -10.80
CA GLY A 168 22.10 14.89 -11.31
C GLY A 168 22.01 14.93 -12.84
N LEU A 169 22.99 14.33 -13.54
CA LEU A 169 22.95 14.19 -15.01
C LEU A 169 21.86 13.22 -15.48
N MET A 170 21.62 12.14 -14.75
CA MET A 170 20.55 11.18 -15.02
C MET A 170 19.18 11.87 -14.89
N VAL A 171 18.91 12.55 -13.77
CA VAL A 171 17.69 13.33 -13.56
C VAL A 171 17.54 14.42 -14.64
N ALA A 172 18.58 15.23 -14.89
CA ALA A 172 18.54 16.28 -15.90
C ALA A 172 18.26 15.76 -17.32
N SER A 173 18.79 14.58 -17.68
CA SER A 173 18.55 14.00 -19.01
C SER A 173 17.10 13.53 -19.22
N THR A 174 16.37 13.12 -18.17
CA THR A 174 14.93 12.80 -18.30
C THR A 174 14.09 13.99 -18.81
N ALA A 175 14.54 15.21 -18.47
CA ALA A 175 13.85 16.47 -18.76
C ALA A 175 13.74 16.77 -20.26
N VAL A 176 14.50 16.09 -21.11
CA VAL A 176 14.40 16.11 -22.58
C VAL A 176 13.01 15.67 -23.08
N SER A 177 12.27 14.90 -22.28
CA SER A 177 10.89 14.49 -22.61
C SER A 177 9.93 15.67 -22.81
N LEU A 178 10.07 16.77 -22.03
CA LEU A 178 9.20 17.95 -22.17
C LEU A 178 9.35 18.67 -23.53
N PRO A 179 10.56 19.08 -23.98
CA PRO A 179 10.73 19.68 -25.30
C PRO A 179 10.40 18.70 -26.44
N MET A 180 10.62 17.38 -26.28
CA MET A 180 10.15 16.38 -27.25
C MET A 180 8.62 16.41 -27.39
N HIS A 181 7.86 16.44 -26.28
CA HIS A 181 6.40 16.58 -26.34
C HIS A 181 5.93 17.90 -26.96
N ARG A 182 6.63 19.02 -26.69
CA ARG A 182 6.35 20.30 -27.36
C ARG A 182 6.61 20.22 -28.87
N LEU A 183 7.65 19.50 -29.30
CA LEU A 183 7.93 19.25 -30.72
C LEU A 183 6.84 18.37 -31.37
N PHE A 184 6.43 17.28 -30.73
CA PHE A 184 5.34 16.40 -31.22
C PHE A 184 3.99 17.12 -31.35
N ARG A 185 3.77 18.19 -30.58
CA ARG A 185 2.59 19.05 -30.69
C ARG A 185 2.73 20.16 -31.74
N SER A 186 3.95 20.57 -32.07
CA SER A 186 4.24 21.65 -33.02
C SER A 186 3.81 21.33 -34.46
N SER A 187 3.49 22.36 -35.24
CA SER A 187 3.30 22.25 -36.69
C SER A 187 4.53 21.65 -37.39
N THR A 188 5.74 21.99 -36.92
CA THR A 188 7.01 21.42 -37.42
C THR A 188 7.07 19.90 -37.20
N GLY A 189 6.61 19.41 -36.03
CA GLY A 189 6.54 17.98 -35.75
C GLY A 189 5.56 17.25 -36.67
N ASN A 190 4.44 17.89 -37.03
CA ASN A 190 3.51 17.34 -38.02
C ASN A 190 4.13 17.22 -39.41
N MET A 191 4.82 18.27 -39.86
CA MET A 191 5.53 18.28 -41.15
C MET A 191 6.62 17.20 -41.23
N MET A 192 7.26 16.88 -40.10
CA MET A 192 8.26 15.82 -39.98
C MET A 192 7.67 14.41 -39.72
N GLY A 193 6.34 14.25 -39.69
CA GLY A 193 5.70 12.96 -39.39
C GLY A 193 5.79 12.51 -37.93
N LEU A 194 6.28 13.36 -37.03
CA LEU A 194 6.50 13.10 -35.59
C LEU A 194 5.20 13.22 -34.75
N ARG A 195 4.04 12.91 -35.34
CA ARG A 195 2.77 12.77 -34.62
C ARG A 195 2.90 11.65 -33.58
N TRP A 196 2.28 11.81 -32.40
CA TRP A 196 2.35 10.81 -31.33
C TRP A 196 1.95 9.40 -31.79
N ALA A 197 0.81 9.26 -32.45
CA ALA A 197 0.32 7.98 -33.00
C ALA A 197 1.18 7.36 -34.14
N GLY A 198 2.26 8.03 -34.55
CA GLY A 198 3.22 7.54 -35.54
C GLY A 198 4.66 7.67 -35.01
N GLY A 199 5.44 8.57 -35.59
CA GLY A 199 6.86 8.73 -35.25
C GLY A 199 7.16 9.17 -33.82
N GLY A 200 6.24 9.87 -33.14
CA GLY A 200 6.47 10.43 -31.80
C GLY A 200 6.64 9.35 -30.71
N MET A 201 5.72 8.37 -30.66
CA MET A 201 5.79 7.25 -29.71
C MET A 201 7.03 6.37 -29.97
N ALA A 202 7.35 6.11 -31.24
CA ALA A 202 8.53 5.34 -31.63
C ALA A 202 9.83 6.05 -31.20
N LEU A 203 9.98 7.35 -31.51
CA LEU A 203 11.16 8.13 -31.15
C LEU A 203 11.34 8.18 -29.62
N GLN A 204 10.26 8.40 -28.88
CA GLN A 204 10.30 8.43 -27.42
C GLN A 204 10.64 7.07 -26.81
N SER A 205 10.15 5.97 -27.38
CA SER A 205 10.47 4.62 -26.92
C SER A 205 11.93 4.23 -27.19
N VAL A 206 12.47 4.61 -28.36
CA VAL A 206 13.90 4.44 -28.68
C VAL A 206 14.77 5.27 -27.75
N TYR A 207 14.39 6.53 -27.48
CA TYR A 207 15.09 7.37 -26.52
C TYR A 207 15.12 6.73 -25.12
N GLN A 208 13.97 6.27 -24.61
CA GLN A 208 13.88 5.59 -23.31
C GLN A 208 14.74 4.33 -23.24
N ALA A 209 14.77 3.52 -24.31
CA ALA A 209 15.59 2.31 -24.36
C ALA A 209 17.09 2.61 -24.34
N ILE A 210 17.56 3.59 -25.14
CA ILE A 210 18.97 4.01 -25.17
C ILE A 210 19.37 4.64 -23.82
N TRP A 211 18.52 5.51 -23.28
CA TRP A 211 18.71 6.16 -21.98
C TRP A 211 18.85 5.12 -20.86
N PHE A 212 17.96 4.13 -20.81
CA PHE A 212 17.99 3.08 -19.79
C PHE A 212 19.23 2.19 -19.93
N ALA A 213 19.54 1.73 -21.16
CA ALA A 213 20.71 0.90 -21.42
C ALA A 213 22.02 1.60 -21.03
N PHE A 214 22.12 2.92 -21.28
CA PHE A 214 23.27 3.72 -20.86
C PHE A 214 23.39 3.78 -19.33
N TRP A 215 22.35 4.21 -18.61
CA TRP A 215 22.45 4.41 -17.15
C TRP A 215 22.57 3.10 -16.36
N VAL A 216 21.94 2.01 -16.80
CA VAL A 216 22.13 0.67 -16.21
C VAL A 216 23.56 0.16 -16.41
N ASN A 217 24.23 0.56 -17.49
CA ASN A 217 25.59 0.13 -17.81
C ASN A 217 26.67 0.91 -17.01
N VAL A 218 26.40 2.14 -16.57
CA VAL A 218 27.33 2.97 -15.78
C VAL A 218 27.89 2.27 -14.52
N PRO A 219 27.07 1.62 -13.65
CA PRO A 219 27.53 0.83 -12.51
C PRO A 219 28.57 -0.25 -12.86
N PHE A 220 28.47 -0.89 -14.01
CA PHE A 220 29.40 -1.95 -14.41
C PHE A 220 30.79 -1.39 -14.73
N HIS A 221 30.86 -0.29 -15.49
CA HIS A 221 32.10 0.37 -15.86
C HIS A 221 32.75 1.20 -14.73
N ARG A 222 31.99 1.60 -13.71
CA ARG A 222 32.50 2.36 -12.57
C ARG A 222 32.83 1.47 -11.37
N ASN A 223 34.02 1.67 -10.81
CA ASN A 223 34.43 1.04 -9.55
C ASN A 223 33.84 1.81 -8.36
N TRP A 224 32.53 1.64 -8.17
CA TRP A 224 31.74 2.19 -7.05
C TRP A 224 31.40 1.09 -6.03
N THR A 225 31.01 1.49 -4.82
CA THR A 225 30.50 0.57 -3.79
C THR A 225 29.15 0.00 -4.20
N TRP A 226 28.80 -1.19 -3.70
CA TRP A 226 27.52 -1.84 -4.03
C TRP A 226 26.31 -0.98 -3.63
N THR A 227 26.43 -0.21 -2.54
CA THR A 227 25.40 0.74 -2.05
C THR A 227 25.13 1.85 -3.07
N ALA A 228 26.18 2.46 -3.63
CA ALA A 228 26.07 3.47 -4.68
C ALA A 228 25.49 2.90 -5.98
N GLN A 229 25.85 1.65 -6.33
CA GLN A 229 25.29 0.95 -7.49
C GLN A 229 23.79 0.67 -7.32
N VAL A 230 23.35 0.18 -6.15
CA VAL A 230 21.92 0.01 -5.82
C VAL A 230 21.17 1.33 -5.93
N PHE A 231 21.68 2.40 -5.34
CA PHE A 231 21.05 3.71 -5.36
C PHE A 231 20.82 4.20 -6.80
N LEU A 232 21.88 4.23 -7.63
CA LEU A 232 21.73 4.71 -9.02
C LEU A 232 20.80 3.80 -9.82
N THR A 233 20.92 2.47 -9.73
CA THR A 233 20.07 1.54 -10.50
C THR A 233 18.60 1.64 -10.11
N LEU A 234 18.27 1.71 -8.80
CA LEU A 234 16.88 1.89 -8.36
C LEU A 234 16.32 3.24 -8.82
N HIS A 235 17.10 4.32 -8.71
CA HIS A 235 16.67 5.64 -9.15
C HIS A 235 16.52 5.70 -10.68
N THR A 236 17.39 5.01 -11.44
CA THR A 236 17.30 4.85 -12.90
C THR A 236 15.98 4.20 -13.31
N ILE A 237 15.58 3.11 -12.63
CA ILE A 237 14.33 2.39 -12.89
C ILE A 237 13.11 3.25 -12.52
N VAL A 238 13.14 3.96 -11.39
CA VAL A 238 12.09 4.92 -10.98
C VAL A 238 11.93 6.04 -12.02
N LEU A 239 13.03 6.64 -12.46
CA LEU A 239 13.03 7.70 -13.46
C LEU A 239 12.60 7.21 -14.84
N LEU A 240 12.95 5.98 -15.24
CA LEU A 240 12.41 5.36 -16.45
C LEU A 240 10.88 5.24 -16.38
N MET A 241 10.35 4.72 -15.27
CA MET A 241 8.90 4.60 -15.07
C MET A 241 8.21 5.97 -15.10
N LYS A 242 8.79 6.98 -14.43
CA LYS A 242 8.25 8.35 -14.47
C LYS A 242 8.29 8.95 -15.88
N MET A 243 9.43 8.86 -16.56
CA MET A 243 9.61 9.34 -17.93
C MET A 243 8.63 8.64 -18.89
N HIS A 244 8.45 7.33 -18.75
CA HIS A 244 7.48 6.55 -19.51
C HIS A 244 6.05 7.05 -19.27
N SER A 245 5.61 7.13 -18.01
CA SER A 245 4.24 7.56 -17.67
C SER A 245 3.94 8.99 -18.13
N TYR A 246 4.84 9.94 -17.84
CA TYR A 246 4.73 11.32 -18.32
C TYR A 246 4.54 11.38 -19.83
N SER A 247 5.34 10.60 -20.57
CA SER A 247 5.34 10.68 -22.03
C SER A 247 4.09 10.03 -22.64
N PHE A 248 3.74 8.83 -22.19
CA PHE A 248 2.61 8.10 -22.75
C PHE A 248 1.26 8.75 -22.42
N TYR A 249 1.11 9.36 -21.23
CA TYR A 249 -0.10 10.11 -20.88
C TYR A 249 -0.19 11.44 -21.65
N ASN A 250 0.86 12.27 -21.68
CA ASN A 250 0.85 13.51 -22.49
C ASN A 250 0.72 13.25 -24.00
N GLY A 251 1.24 12.13 -24.47
CA GLY A 251 1.10 11.67 -25.84
C GLY A 251 -0.35 11.31 -26.19
N HIS A 252 -1.02 10.57 -25.29
CA HIS A 252 -2.45 10.31 -25.40
C HIS A 252 -3.27 11.62 -25.41
N LEU A 253 -3.06 12.50 -24.44
CA LEU A 253 -3.75 13.80 -24.37
C LEU A 253 -3.51 14.66 -25.62
N SER A 254 -2.31 14.62 -26.21
CA SER A 254 -2.03 15.31 -27.48
C SER A 254 -2.88 14.80 -28.64
N GLU A 255 -3.12 13.49 -28.70
CA GLU A 255 -3.95 12.87 -29.74
C GLU A 255 -5.45 13.10 -29.49
N THR A 256 -5.87 13.09 -28.22
CA THR A 256 -7.23 13.48 -27.78
C THR A 256 -7.53 14.95 -28.11
N GLU A 257 -6.58 15.88 -27.90
CA GLU A 257 -6.71 17.31 -28.27
C GLU A 257 -6.88 17.48 -29.79
N ARG A 258 -6.04 16.80 -30.57
CA ARG A 258 -6.09 16.81 -32.04
C ARG A 258 -7.42 16.24 -32.55
N ARG A 259 -7.90 15.18 -31.90
CA ARG A 259 -9.17 14.53 -32.24
C ARG A 259 -10.37 15.42 -31.95
N LEU A 260 -10.38 16.11 -30.81
CA LEU A 260 -11.41 17.09 -30.48
C LEU A 260 -11.45 18.22 -31.52
N ARG A 261 -10.28 18.79 -31.89
CA ARG A 261 -10.18 19.79 -32.98
C ARG A 261 -10.59 19.27 -34.36
N ALA A 262 -10.36 17.98 -34.64
CA ALA A 262 -10.82 17.40 -35.90
C ALA A 262 -12.36 17.35 -35.99
N LEU A 263 -13.05 17.18 -34.85
CA LEU A 263 -14.53 17.18 -34.80
C LEU A 263 -15.15 18.56 -35.08
N ASP A 264 -14.36 19.63 -35.16
CA ASP A 264 -14.83 20.93 -35.69
C ASP A 264 -15.14 20.84 -37.20
N ASN A 265 -14.45 19.94 -37.92
CA ASN A 265 -14.67 19.63 -39.34
C ASN A 265 -15.13 18.15 -39.50
N PRO A 266 -16.40 17.84 -39.24
CA PRO A 266 -16.88 16.47 -38.99
C PRO A 266 -16.84 15.50 -40.19
N GLN A 267 -16.47 15.96 -41.39
CA GLN A 267 -16.34 15.10 -42.58
C GLN A 267 -15.03 14.30 -42.61
N THR A 268 -13.97 14.76 -41.92
CA THR A 268 -12.65 14.11 -41.93
C THR A 268 -12.28 13.46 -40.58
N ALA A 269 -13.17 13.55 -39.59
CA ALA A 269 -12.90 13.18 -38.20
C ALA A 269 -13.28 11.74 -37.86
N SER A 270 -12.46 11.07 -37.04
CA SER A 270 -12.76 9.73 -36.52
C SER A 270 -13.84 9.75 -35.43
N LYS A 271 -14.91 8.97 -35.64
CA LYS A 271 -16.10 8.86 -34.76
C LYS A 271 -16.11 7.62 -33.84
N ALA A 272 -14.96 6.99 -33.61
CA ALA A 272 -14.81 5.94 -32.59
C ALA A 272 -15.25 6.43 -31.18
N PRO A 273 -15.47 5.58 -30.17
CA PRO A 273 -15.61 6.05 -28.79
C PRO A 273 -14.35 6.82 -28.32
N ALA A 274 -14.49 7.64 -27.28
CA ALA A 274 -13.33 8.18 -26.56
C ALA A 274 -12.64 7.03 -25.80
N TYR A 275 -11.30 6.96 -25.89
CA TYR A 275 -10.53 6.05 -25.04
C TYR A 275 -10.18 6.80 -23.77
N GLN A 276 -10.80 6.44 -22.65
CA GLN A 276 -10.44 6.96 -21.33
C GLN A 276 -9.12 6.34 -20.88
N TYR A 277 -8.14 7.16 -20.51
CA TYR A 277 -6.85 6.63 -20.07
C TYR A 277 -6.99 6.01 -18.68
N PRO A 278 -6.53 4.77 -18.44
CA PRO A 278 -6.76 4.09 -17.15
C PRO A 278 -6.19 4.88 -15.97
N THR A 279 -7.03 5.42 -15.09
CA THR A 279 -6.61 6.17 -13.90
C THR A 279 -6.04 5.23 -12.83
N ALA A 280 -5.01 5.67 -12.10
CA ALA A 280 -4.30 4.83 -11.13
C ALA A 280 -5.18 4.23 -10.01
N GLY A 281 -6.30 4.85 -9.64
CA GLY A 281 -7.16 4.43 -8.52
C GLY A 281 -8.46 3.69 -8.85
N HIS A 282 -8.93 3.66 -10.11
CA HIS A 282 -10.25 3.11 -10.44
C HIS A 282 -10.18 1.62 -10.81
N THR A 283 -10.86 0.75 -10.06
CA THR A 283 -11.06 -0.66 -10.40
C THR A 283 -11.92 -0.80 -11.67
N PRO A 284 -11.53 -1.63 -12.66
CA PRO A 284 -12.31 -1.82 -13.88
C PRO A 284 -13.61 -2.62 -13.65
N ASP A 285 -13.82 -3.13 -12.43
CA ASP A 285 -15.02 -3.87 -12.03
C ASP A 285 -16.07 -2.94 -11.38
N THR A 286 -15.76 -1.65 -11.17
CA THR A 286 -16.79 -0.63 -11.00
C THR A 286 -17.33 -0.30 -12.39
N PRO A 287 -18.66 -0.38 -12.66
CA PRO A 287 -19.21 0.02 -13.94
C PRO A 287 -19.05 1.53 -14.10
N SER A 288 -17.93 1.93 -14.71
CA SER A 288 -17.71 3.29 -15.19
C SER A 288 -18.82 3.63 -16.19
N ALA A 289 -19.16 4.90 -16.37
CA ALA A 289 -20.29 5.31 -17.20
C ALA A 289 -20.25 4.78 -18.65
N GLY A 290 -19.06 4.39 -19.15
CA GLY A 290 -18.85 3.72 -20.44
C GLY A 290 -19.35 2.26 -20.55
N ASP A 291 -19.64 1.55 -19.45
CA ASP A 291 -20.15 0.15 -19.52
C ASP A 291 -21.64 0.09 -19.92
N ARG A 292 -22.28 1.25 -20.13
CA ARG A 292 -23.55 1.38 -20.86
C ARG A 292 -23.41 1.17 -22.38
N ALA A 293 -22.20 1.09 -22.92
CA ALA A 293 -21.95 0.87 -24.35
C ALA A 293 -22.11 -0.62 -24.77
N LYS A 294 -23.29 -1.20 -24.55
CA LYS A 294 -23.72 -2.47 -25.18
C LYS A 294 -25.07 -2.32 -25.90
N SER A 295 -25.06 -1.45 -26.91
CA SER A 295 -26.03 -1.42 -28.01
C SER A 295 -25.24 -1.18 -29.30
N PRO A 296 -25.14 -2.14 -30.24
CA PRO A 296 -24.25 -2.01 -31.40
C PRO A 296 -24.68 -0.99 -32.48
N GLU A 297 -25.82 -0.31 -32.32
CA GLU A 297 -26.53 0.32 -33.44
C GLU A 297 -26.76 1.84 -33.32
N GLU A 298 -26.54 2.46 -32.16
CA GLU A 298 -26.60 3.93 -32.03
C GLU A 298 -25.24 4.58 -32.29
N LYS A 299 -25.20 5.47 -33.28
CA LYS A 299 -24.06 6.36 -33.50
C LYS A 299 -23.92 7.25 -32.25
N PRO A 300 -22.76 7.32 -31.59
CA PRO A 300 -22.59 8.22 -30.46
C PRO A 300 -22.91 9.64 -30.91
N ASP A 301 -23.71 10.37 -30.12
CA ASP A 301 -24.02 11.75 -30.45
C ASP A 301 -22.70 12.55 -30.51
N LEU A 302 -22.57 13.41 -31.52
CA LEU A 302 -21.38 14.24 -31.69
C LEU A 302 -21.24 15.24 -30.53
N SER A 303 -22.32 15.53 -29.81
CA SER A 303 -22.27 16.28 -28.55
C SER A 303 -21.54 15.48 -27.45
N GLN A 304 -21.99 14.26 -27.17
CA GLN A 304 -21.43 13.35 -26.17
C GLN A 304 -19.96 13.04 -26.45
N LEU A 305 -19.59 12.73 -27.70
CA LEU A 305 -18.19 12.46 -28.05
C LEU A 305 -17.29 13.70 -27.84
N ARG A 306 -17.79 14.92 -28.04
CA ARG A 306 -17.04 16.15 -27.74
C ARG A 306 -16.90 16.36 -26.23
N GLU A 307 -17.95 16.08 -25.47
CA GLU A 307 -17.95 16.14 -24.00
C GLU A 307 -16.95 15.14 -23.40
N ASP A 308 -17.02 13.86 -23.78
CA ASP A 308 -16.10 12.81 -23.34
C ASP A 308 -14.63 13.17 -23.62
N LEU A 309 -14.32 13.67 -24.82
CA LEU A 309 -12.97 14.10 -25.19
C LEU A 309 -12.52 15.37 -24.43
N ALA A 310 -13.43 16.28 -24.10
CA ALA A 310 -13.12 17.47 -23.30
C ALA A 310 -12.91 17.14 -21.81
N ILE A 311 -13.64 16.16 -21.28
CA ILE A 311 -13.45 15.62 -19.94
C ILE A 311 -12.06 14.97 -19.82
N GLU A 312 -11.68 14.09 -20.75
CA GLU A 312 -10.35 13.44 -20.73
C GLU A 312 -9.18 14.44 -20.82
N LEU A 313 -9.36 15.59 -21.48
CA LEU A 313 -8.36 16.66 -21.57
C LEU A 313 -8.24 17.53 -20.32
N THR A 314 -9.18 17.39 -19.38
CA THR A 314 -9.28 18.21 -18.17
C THR A 314 -8.97 17.35 -16.94
N SER A 315 -8.19 17.90 -16.01
CA SER A 315 -7.93 17.27 -14.71
C SER A 315 -9.24 16.90 -13.99
N PRO A 316 -9.33 15.78 -13.25
CA PRO A 316 -10.52 15.42 -12.48
C PRO A 316 -10.99 16.48 -11.46
N MET A 317 -10.06 17.33 -11.00
CA MET A 317 -10.33 18.47 -10.10
C MET A 317 -10.64 19.79 -10.83
N GLY A 318 -10.63 19.79 -12.17
CA GLY A 318 -11.03 20.91 -13.02
C GLY A 318 -10.06 22.09 -13.17
N SER A 319 -8.91 22.12 -12.49
CA SER A 319 -8.03 23.30 -12.49
C SER A 319 -7.05 23.36 -13.68
N VAL A 320 -6.63 22.21 -14.21
CA VAL A 320 -5.64 22.11 -15.30
C VAL A 320 -6.22 21.39 -16.51
N THR A 321 -6.18 22.03 -17.68
CA THR A 321 -6.52 21.43 -18.98
C THR A 321 -5.26 21.31 -19.84
N TYR A 322 -5.08 20.19 -20.53
CA TYR A 322 -4.07 20.07 -21.57
C TYR A 322 -4.31 21.14 -22.65
N PRO A 323 -3.29 21.92 -23.09
CA PRO A 323 -1.84 21.73 -22.94
C PRO A 323 -1.18 22.53 -21.80
N LYS A 324 -1.96 23.19 -20.92
CA LYS A 324 -1.41 24.16 -19.93
C LYS A 324 -0.45 23.51 -18.93
N ASN A 325 -0.53 22.18 -18.77
CA ASN A 325 0.37 21.36 -17.97
C ASN A 325 1.81 21.26 -18.52
N LEU A 326 2.06 21.56 -19.81
CA LEU A 326 3.38 21.43 -20.45
C LEU A 326 4.38 22.54 -20.05
N THR A 327 4.60 22.70 -18.74
CA THR A 327 5.51 23.68 -18.12
C THR A 327 6.65 22.99 -17.38
N TRP A 328 7.78 23.68 -17.23
CA TRP A 328 8.90 23.19 -16.43
C TRP A 328 8.52 23.00 -14.95
N ALA A 329 7.66 23.87 -14.40
CA ALA A 329 7.21 23.77 -13.01
C ALA A 329 6.43 22.47 -12.74
N ASN A 330 5.42 22.14 -13.57
CA ASN A 330 4.66 20.90 -13.44
C ASN A 330 5.53 19.65 -13.66
N TYR A 331 6.49 19.72 -14.59
CA TYR A 331 7.43 18.63 -14.82
C TYR A 331 8.33 18.36 -13.61
N ILE A 332 8.96 19.41 -13.06
CA ILE A 332 9.85 19.30 -11.89
C ILE A 332 9.08 18.82 -10.65
N ASP A 333 7.88 19.36 -10.42
CA ASP A 333 6.98 18.92 -9.35
C ASP A 333 6.67 17.41 -9.47
N TYR A 334 6.30 16.91 -10.65
CA TYR A 334 6.09 15.47 -10.87
C TYR A 334 7.35 14.61 -10.60
N ILE A 335 8.55 15.10 -10.94
CA ILE A 335 9.79 14.39 -10.64
C ILE A 335 10.01 14.23 -9.13
N PHE A 336 9.59 15.20 -8.30
CA PHE A 336 9.66 15.10 -6.84
C PHE A 336 8.46 14.39 -6.17
N CYS A 337 7.27 14.41 -6.77
CA CYS A 337 6.10 13.74 -6.20
C CYS A 337 6.33 12.23 -6.01
N PRO A 338 5.92 11.61 -4.89
CA PRO A 338 6.16 10.19 -4.58
C PRO A 338 5.23 9.22 -5.31
N THR A 339 4.95 9.46 -6.60
CA THR A 339 4.14 8.61 -7.48
C THR A 339 4.85 8.34 -8.81
N LEU A 340 4.60 7.17 -9.39
CA LEU A 340 5.12 6.76 -10.70
C LEU A 340 4.15 7.01 -11.86
N CYS A 341 2.88 7.28 -11.56
CA CYS A 341 1.86 7.60 -12.56
C CYS A 341 1.72 9.11 -12.71
N TYR A 342 2.02 9.65 -13.90
CA TYR A 342 1.77 11.05 -14.21
C TYR A 342 0.27 11.30 -14.37
N GLU A 343 -0.26 12.32 -13.71
CA GLU A 343 -1.63 12.82 -13.88
C GLU A 343 -1.58 14.35 -14.05
N LEU A 344 -2.61 14.97 -14.63
CA LEU A 344 -2.65 16.43 -14.86
C LEU A 344 -2.58 17.25 -13.56
N GLU A 345 -3.19 16.72 -12.50
CA GLU A 345 -3.29 17.34 -11.18
C GLU A 345 -3.26 16.25 -10.10
N TYR A 346 -2.77 16.62 -8.92
CA TYR A 346 -2.66 15.73 -7.76
C TYR A 346 -3.31 16.39 -6.54
N PRO A 347 -3.98 15.63 -5.65
CA PRO A 347 -4.54 16.18 -4.44
C PRO A 347 -3.42 16.72 -3.54
N ARG A 348 -3.57 17.95 -3.04
CA ARG A 348 -2.56 18.63 -2.21
C ARG A 348 -3.03 18.87 -0.78
N THR A 349 -2.07 18.90 0.15
CA THR A 349 -2.25 19.43 1.50
C THR A 349 -2.17 20.97 1.47
N ASN A 350 -2.73 21.63 2.50
CA ASN A 350 -2.73 23.09 2.61
C ASN A 350 -1.33 23.71 2.75
N GLY A 351 -0.32 22.91 3.07
CA GLY A 351 1.07 23.33 3.28
C GLY A 351 1.93 22.19 3.85
N ILE A 352 3.20 22.50 4.10
CA ILE A 352 4.21 21.60 4.67
C ILE A 352 4.09 21.60 6.21
N VAL A 353 3.87 20.45 6.82
CA VAL A 353 3.93 20.28 8.28
C VAL A 353 5.36 19.94 8.71
N TRP A 354 6.13 20.97 9.09
CA TRP A 354 7.56 20.84 9.40
C TRP A 354 7.90 19.86 10.53
N SER A 355 7.01 19.67 11.51
CA SER A 355 7.19 18.67 12.59
C SER A 355 7.13 17.25 12.06
N GLU A 356 6.17 16.95 11.17
CA GLU A 356 6.02 15.65 10.50
C GLU A 356 7.21 15.37 9.58
N LEU A 357 7.66 16.38 8.82
CA LEU A 357 8.84 16.26 7.98
C LEU A 357 10.10 15.99 8.81
N GLY A 358 10.31 16.73 9.90
CA GLY A 358 11.45 16.56 10.81
C GLY A 358 11.47 15.18 11.47
N TYR A 359 10.31 14.70 11.95
CA TYR A 359 10.17 13.35 12.52
C TYR A 359 10.52 12.26 11.49
N LYS A 360 9.99 12.34 10.27
CA LYS A 360 10.27 11.37 9.20
C LYS A 360 11.74 11.37 8.80
N ILE A 361 12.36 12.54 8.65
CA ILE A 361 13.80 12.65 8.35
C ILE A 361 14.64 12.01 9.45
N LEU A 362 14.35 12.28 10.73
CA LEU A 362 15.03 11.65 11.86
C LEU A 362 14.84 10.12 11.86
N ALA A 363 13.63 9.65 11.56
CA ALA A 363 13.33 8.23 11.45
C ALA A 363 14.08 7.55 10.30
N VAL A 364 14.27 8.22 9.15
CA VAL A 364 15.12 7.70 8.06
C VAL A 364 16.53 7.41 8.56
N PHE A 365 17.18 8.38 9.22
CA PHE A 365 18.53 8.18 9.76
C PHE A 365 18.58 7.10 10.84
N GLY A 366 17.58 7.05 11.74
CA GLY A 366 17.48 6.02 12.77
C GLY A 366 17.32 4.60 12.20
N VAL A 367 16.52 4.42 11.14
CA VAL A 367 16.34 3.11 10.49
C VAL A 367 17.56 2.71 9.67
N ILE A 368 18.20 3.64 8.96
CA ILE A 368 19.47 3.37 8.27
C ILE A 368 20.54 2.92 9.28
N PHE A 369 20.64 3.58 10.44
CA PHE A 369 21.52 3.17 11.52
C PHE A 369 21.24 1.74 12.00
N LEU A 370 19.97 1.39 12.27
CA LEU A 370 19.58 0.03 12.65
C LEU A 370 19.89 -1.01 11.56
N LEU A 371 19.68 -0.67 10.27
CA LEU A 371 20.05 -1.50 9.13
C LEU A 371 21.55 -1.75 9.06
N THR A 372 22.39 -0.75 9.33
CA THR A 372 23.86 -0.92 9.36
C THR A 372 24.30 -1.85 10.48
N ILE A 373 23.79 -1.66 11.71
CA ILE A 373 24.09 -2.55 12.85
C ILE A 373 23.64 -3.98 12.56
N THR A 374 22.42 -4.15 12.04
CA THR A 374 21.88 -5.49 11.72
C THR A 374 22.74 -6.20 10.68
N SER A 375 23.22 -5.45 9.68
CA SER A 375 24.07 -5.96 8.60
C SER A 375 25.49 -6.30 9.07
N GLU A 376 26.14 -5.44 9.86
CA GLU A 376 27.52 -5.66 10.34
C GLU A 376 27.64 -6.83 11.34
N GLU A 377 26.62 -7.03 12.18
CA GLU A 377 26.74 -7.90 13.36
C GLU A 377 26.04 -9.26 13.17
N PHE A 378 25.02 -9.36 12.33
CA PHE A 378 24.29 -10.61 12.11
C PHE A 378 24.38 -11.17 10.68
N ILE A 379 24.54 -10.33 9.66
CA ILE A 379 24.63 -10.79 8.26
C ILE A 379 26.09 -11.01 7.86
N LEU A 380 26.92 -9.97 7.96
CA LEU A 380 28.29 -9.99 7.46
C LEU A 380 29.18 -11.12 8.04
N PRO A 381 29.12 -11.47 9.34
CA PRO A 381 29.94 -12.55 9.89
C PRO A 381 29.60 -13.92 9.29
N VAL A 382 28.30 -14.23 9.19
CA VAL A 382 27.79 -15.49 8.60
C VAL A 382 28.23 -15.62 7.14
N MET A 383 28.16 -14.52 6.37
CA MET A 383 28.58 -14.51 4.97
C MET A 383 30.08 -14.75 4.81
N ILE A 384 30.93 -14.15 5.66
CA ILE A 384 32.39 -14.33 5.59
C ILE A 384 32.78 -15.77 5.99
N GLU A 385 32.21 -16.29 7.08
CA GLU A 385 32.48 -17.65 7.54
C GLU A 385 32.04 -18.72 6.52
N SER A 386 30.84 -18.55 5.96
CA SER A 386 30.31 -19.47 4.95
C SER A 386 31.11 -19.42 3.65
N ALA A 387 31.55 -18.23 3.21
CA ALA A 387 32.41 -18.09 2.02
C ALA A 387 33.75 -18.82 2.20
N LEU A 388 34.41 -18.63 3.34
CA LEU A 388 35.69 -19.31 3.63
C LEU A 388 35.52 -20.83 3.70
N ARG A 389 34.43 -21.34 4.28
CA ARG A 389 34.12 -22.79 4.29
C ARG A 389 33.89 -23.33 2.87
N LEU A 390 33.19 -22.58 2.02
CA LEU A 390 32.93 -22.97 0.62
C LEU A 390 34.19 -23.03 -0.25
N GLU A 391 35.21 -22.20 0.00
CA GLU A 391 36.51 -22.28 -0.70
C GLU A 391 37.30 -23.56 -0.38
N THR A 392 36.97 -24.26 0.72
CA THR A 392 37.70 -25.47 1.18
C THR A 392 37.06 -26.81 0.79
N VAL A 393 35.91 -26.78 0.11
CA VAL A 393 35.03 -27.96 -0.06
C VAL A 393 34.71 -28.21 -1.54
N ASP A 394 35.16 -29.34 -2.06
CA ASP A 394 34.87 -29.78 -3.45
C ASP A 394 33.56 -30.60 -3.56
N SER A 395 32.99 -31.06 -2.43
CA SER A 395 31.83 -31.97 -2.43
C SER A 395 30.50 -31.23 -2.51
N PHE A 396 29.69 -31.54 -3.52
CA PHE A 396 28.36 -30.92 -3.71
C PHE A 396 27.42 -31.08 -2.49
N SER A 397 27.45 -32.23 -1.80
CA SER A 397 26.60 -32.45 -0.63
C SER A 397 27.00 -31.56 0.56
N GLU A 398 28.29 -31.33 0.75
CA GLU A 398 28.81 -30.47 1.81
C GLU A 398 28.59 -28.99 1.48
N THR A 399 28.80 -28.59 0.22
CA THR A 399 28.42 -27.28 -0.32
C THR A 399 26.95 -26.97 -0.08
N ALA A 400 26.06 -27.92 -0.36
CA ALA A 400 24.61 -27.77 -0.11
C ALA A 400 24.27 -27.65 1.39
N LEU A 401 24.98 -28.39 2.26
CA LEU A 401 24.80 -28.31 3.71
C LEU A 401 25.29 -26.96 4.28
N ILE A 402 26.47 -26.48 3.87
CA ILE A 402 26.99 -25.16 4.27
C ILE A 402 26.03 -24.05 3.81
N LEU A 403 25.51 -24.14 2.58
CA LEU A 403 24.54 -23.19 2.07
C LEU A 403 23.22 -23.23 2.87
N ALA A 404 22.72 -24.41 3.24
CA ALA A 404 21.51 -24.55 4.06
C ALA A 404 21.71 -24.02 5.49
N GLU A 405 22.88 -24.24 6.09
CA GLU A 405 23.29 -23.69 7.39
C GLU A 405 23.32 -22.16 7.34
N ALA A 406 23.98 -21.58 6.33
CA ALA A 406 24.04 -20.15 6.09
C ALA A 406 22.64 -19.53 5.92
N ILE A 407 21.80 -20.11 5.05
CA ILE A 407 20.42 -19.66 4.83
C ILE A 407 19.62 -19.66 6.12
N SER A 408 19.73 -20.72 6.94
CA SER A 408 19.04 -20.87 8.22
C SER A 408 19.42 -19.76 9.20
N MET A 409 20.72 -19.48 9.36
CA MET A 409 21.24 -18.41 10.22
C MET A 409 20.81 -17.01 9.74
N LEU A 410 20.58 -16.84 8.43
CA LEU A 410 20.21 -15.58 7.81
C LEU A 410 18.70 -15.28 7.83
N LEU A 411 17.83 -16.26 8.12
CA LEU A 411 16.36 -16.08 8.12
C LEU A 411 15.90 -14.89 8.97
N PHE A 412 16.30 -14.84 10.24
CA PHE A 412 15.87 -13.78 11.16
C PHE A 412 16.50 -12.41 10.83
N PRO A 413 17.83 -12.29 10.58
CA PRO A 413 18.42 -11.02 10.12
C PRO A 413 17.79 -10.46 8.85
N PHE A 414 17.46 -11.30 7.86
CA PHE A 414 16.79 -10.84 6.64
C PHE A 414 15.32 -10.46 6.86
N MET A 415 14.59 -11.15 7.75
CA MET A 415 13.24 -10.74 8.15
C MET A 415 13.24 -9.33 8.76
N VAL A 416 14.15 -9.05 9.71
CA VAL A 416 14.28 -7.71 10.33
C VAL A 416 14.70 -6.69 9.28
N THR A 417 15.71 -7.00 8.46
CA THR A 417 16.22 -6.12 7.39
C THR A 417 15.12 -5.75 6.39
N PHE A 418 14.29 -6.71 5.97
CA PHE A 418 13.16 -6.51 5.06
C PHE A 418 12.11 -5.55 5.63
N LEU A 419 11.73 -5.73 6.89
CA LEU A 419 10.79 -4.84 7.59
C LEU A 419 11.34 -3.42 7.78
N LEU A 420 12.64 -3.28 8.08
CA LEU A 420 13.30 -1.99 8.19
C LEU A 420 13.44 -1.28 6.83
N VAL A 421 13.78 -2.02 5.76
CA VAL A 421 13.82 -1.49 4.38
C VAL A 421 12.43 -1.04 3.92
N PHE A 422 11.37 -1.77 4.29
CA PHE A 422 9.99 -1.35 4.05
C PHE A 422 9.68 -0.01 4.72
N LEU A 423 9.92 0.11 6.03
CA LEU A 423 9.63 1.32 6.79
C LEU A 423 10.44 2.52 6.28
N VAL A 424 11.74 2.36 6.01
CA VAL A 424 12.57 3.47 5.54
C VAL A 424 12.11 3.99 4.18
N ILE A 425 11.75 3.11 3.25
CA ILE A 425 11.31 3.51 1.91
C ILE A 425 9.89 4.07 1.94
N PHE A 426 8.91 3.25 2.35
CA PHE A 426 7.51 3.55 2.09
C PHE A 426 6.87 4.49 3.11
N GLU A 427 7.22 4.36 4.40
CA GLU A 427 6.67 5.22 5.45
C GLU A 427 7.47 6.52 5.57
N TYR A 428 8.80 6.43 5.70
CA TYR A 428 9.62 7.60 6.01
C TYR A 428 10.12 8.39 4.79
N VAL A 429 10.75 7.75 3.79
CA VAL A 429 11.24 8.46 2.59
C VAL A 429 10.09 8.96 1.73
N LEU A 430 9.17 8.09 1.27
CA LEU A 430 8.01 8.54 0.47
C LEU A 430 7.12 9.50 1.27
N GLY A 431 6.90 9.25 2.57
CA GLY A 431 6.16 10.15 3.44
C GLY A 431 6.82 11.52 3.67
N ALA A 432 8.15 11.64 3.56
CA ALA A 432 8.88 12.90 3.60
C ALA A 432 8.79 13.65 2.25
N PHE A 433 8.99 12.95 1.13
CA PHE A 433 8.75 13.54 -0.21
C PHE A 433 7.30 13.98 -0.40
N ALA A 434 6.33 13.26 0.17
CA ALA A 434 4.93 13.67 0.19
C ALA A 434 4.71 14.97 0.97
N GLU A 435 5.40 15.15 2.11
CA GLU A 435 5.31 16.38 2.90
C GLU A 435 5.97 17.55 2.17
N ILE A 436 7.16 17.35 1.58
CA ILE A 436 7.90 18.37 0.82
C ILE A 436 7.11 18.86 -0.42
N THR A 437 6.43 17.95 -1.12
CA THR A 437 5.63 18.27 -2.31
C THR A 437 4.17 18.62 -2.00
N CYS A 438 3.79 18.70 -0.72
CA CYS A 438 2.40 18.83 -0.27
C CYS A 438 1.46 17.77 -0.90
N PHE A 439 1.94 16.57 -1.22
CA PHE A 439 1.16 15.49 -1.82
C PHE A 439 0.26 14.82 -0.75
N ALA A 440 -1.06 14.81 -0.99
CA ALA A 440 -2.04 14.33 -0.02
C ALA A 440 -2.32 12.82 -0.13
N ASP A 441 -2.12 12.21 -1.29
CA ASP A 441 -2.33 10.76 -1.50
C ASP A 441 -1.15 9.96 -0.93
N ARG A 442 -1.19 9.68 0.37
CA ARG A 442 -0.10 9.01 1.10
C ARG A 442 -0.26 7.48 1.15
N HIS A 443 -1.12 6.91 0.30
CA HIS A 443 -1.39 5.47 0.26
C HIS A 443 -0.34 4.71 -0.57
N PHE A 444 0.88 4.62 -0.04
CA PHE A 444 1.99 3.93 -0.71
C PHE A 444 1.94 2.40 -0.57
N TYR A 445 1.22 1.91 0.45
CA TYR A 445 1.04 0.50 0.78
C TYR A 445 -0.31 0.25 1.47
N SER A 446 -0.76 -1.00 1.48
CA SER A 446 -1.90 -1.50 2.28
C SER A 446 -1.40 -2.50 3.34
N ASP A 447 -2.33 -3.17 4.03
CA ASP A 447 -2.08 -4.21 5.05
C ASP A 447 -1.54 -5.54 4.49
N TRP A 448 -0.50 -5.48 3.65
CA TRP A 448 0.14 -6.60 2.95
C TRP A 448 0.65 -7.72 3.87
N TRP A 449 0.83 -7.45 5.17
CA TRP A 449 1.18 -8.46 6.17
C TRP A 449 0.05 -9.50 6.38
N ASN A 450 -1.19 -9.14 6.02
CA ASN A 450 -2.37 -10.00 6.01
C ASN A 450 -2.53 -10.80 4.70
N SER A 451 -1.75 -10.51 3.65
CA SER A 451 -1.92 -11.16 2.34
C SER A 451 -1.80 -12.68 2.43
N THR A 452 -2.58 -13.38 1.62
CA THR A 452 -2.72 -14.85 1.62
C THR A 452 -2.15 -15.50 0.35
N ASP A 453 -1.94 -14.76 -0.73
CA ASP A 453 -1.18 -15.23 -1.89
C ASP A 453 -0.26 -14.14 -2.46
N TRP A 454 0.71 -14.54 -3.30
CA TRP A 454 1.68 -13.60 -3.87
C TRP A 454 1.04 -12.56 -4.83
N LEU A 455 -0.14 -12.83 -5.41
CA LEU A 455 -0.83 -11.83 -6.23
C LEU A 455 -1.43 -10.74 -5.33
N GLU A 456 -2.00 -11.10 -4.19
CA GLU A 456 -2.50 -10.18 -3.16
C GLU A 456 -1.37 -9.25 -2.68
N PHE A 457 -0.26 -9.84 -2.21
CA PHE A 457 0.95 -9.10 -1.81
C PHE A 457 1.48 -8.15 -2.89
N SER A 458 1.53 -8.60 -4.15
CA SER A 458 2.04 -7.79 -5.27
C SER A 458 1.23 -6.52 -5.59
N ARG A 459 0.00 -6.41 -5.05
CA ARG A 459 -0.85 -5.22 -5.17
C ARG A 459 -0.72 -4.28 -3.96
N GLU A 460 -0.47 -4.85 -2.79
CA GLU A 460 -0.59 -4.18 -1.50
C GLU A 460 0.75 -3.67 -0.95
N TRP A 461 1.88 -4.28 -1.34
CA TRP A 461 3.21 -3.93 -0.86
C TRP A 461 3.74 -2.57 -1.36
N ASN A 462 3.70 -2.36 -2.68
CA ASN A 462 4.24 -1.17 -3.34
C ASN A 462 3.22 -0.68 -4.36
N ILE A 463 2.26 0.11 -3.87
CA ILE A 463 1.13 0.60 -4.65
C ILE A 463 1.58 1.49 -5.82
N PRO A 464 2.59 2.39 -5.69
CA PRO A 464 3.09 3.17 -6.82
C PRO A 464 3.60 2.31 -7.98
N VAL A 465 4.39 1.26 -7.71
CA VAL A 465 4.87 0.34 -8.74
C VAL A 465 3.75 -0.54 -9.27
N HIS A 466 2.87 -1.04 -8.41
CA HIS A 466 1.69 -1.80 -8.83
C HIS A 466 0.82 -0.99 -9.81
N ASN A 467 0.51 0.26 -9.47
CA ASN A 467 -0.29 1.15 -10.30
C ASN A 467 0.39 1.46 -11.64
N PHE A 468 1.73 1.64 -11.65
CA PHE A 468 2.47 1.81 -12.90
C PHE A 468 2.34 0.60 -13.83
N PHE A 469 2.63 -0.61 -13.32
CA PHE A 469 2.50 -1.86 -14.09
C PHE A 469 1.05 -2.11 -14.54
N ARG A 470 0.09 -1.87 -13.65
CA ARG A 470 -1.34 -2.02 -13.92
C ARG A 470 -1.81 -1.10 -15.06
N ARG A 471 -1.38 0.17 -15.04
CA ARG A 471 -1.75 1.21 -16.01
C ARG A 471 -1.07 1.01 -17.37
N HIS A 472 0.26 0.89 -17.39
CA HIS A 472 1.04 0.95 -18.64
C HIS A 472 1.36 -0.43 -19.25
N VAL A 473 1.38 -1.50 -18.45
CA VAL A 473 1.70 -2.86 -18.94
C VAL A 473 0.42 -3.70 -19.03
N TYR A 474 -0.23 -3.99 -17.91
CA TYR A 474 -1.38 -4.90 -17.87
C TYR A 474 -2.58 -4.38 -18.67
N SER A 475 -2.97 -3.11 -18.48
CA SER A 475 -4.12 -2.53 -19.21
C SER A 475 -3.85 -2.42 -20.73
N ALA A 476 -2.61 -2.15 -21.13
CA ALA A 476 -2.22 -2.12 -22.55
C ALA A 476 -2.19 -3.52 -23.20
N SER A 477 -1.72 -4.54 -22.48
CA SER A 477 -1.65 -5.93 -23.00
C SER A 477 -2.99 -6.68 -22.96
N ARG A 478 -3.86 -6.42 -21.97
CA ARG A 478 -5.11 -7.16 -21.72
C ARG A 478 -6.07 -7.22 -22.93
N PRO A 479 -6.32 -6.14 -23.70
CA PRO A 479 -7.21 -6.19 -24.87
C PRO A 479 -6.67 -7.06 -26.02
N HIS A 480 -5.35 -7.17 -26.13
CA HIS A 480 -4.68 -7.81 -27.25
C HIS A 480 -4.38 -9.30 -27.01
N ILE A 481 -4.04 -9.68 -25.77
CA ILE A 481 -3.49 -11.02 -25.43
C ILE A 481 -4.30 -11.71 -24.31
N GLY A 482 -5.30 -11.04 -23.74
CA GLY A 482 -6.17 -11.58 -22.70
C GLY A 482 -5.55 -11.60 -21.30
N ARG A 483 -6.39 -11.93 -20.30
CA ARG A 483 -6.02 -11.83 -18.85
C ARG A 483 -4.78 -12.66 -18.44
N PRO A 484 -4.67 -13.99 -18.73
CA PRO A 484 -3.56 -14.78 -18.19
C PRO A 484 -2.19 -14.38 -18.77
N MET A 485 -2.13 -14.08 -20.07
CA MET A 485 -0.90 -13.62 -20.72
C MET A 485 -0.53 -12.20 -20.30
N ALA A 486 -1.50 -11.30 -20.11
CA ALA A 486 -1.21 -9.96 -19.56
C ALA A 486 -0.62 -10.03 -18.14
N THR A 487 -1.11 -10.93 -17.27
CA THR A 487 -0.49 -11.19 -15.96
C THR A 487 0.93 -11.76 -16.11
N PHE A 488 1.13 -12.76 -16.97
CA PHE A 488 2.45 -13.35 -17.22
C PHE A 488 3.47 -12.30 -17.69
N ILE A 489 3.11 -11.49 -18.70
CA ILE A 489 3.98 -10.41 -19.23
C ILE A 489 4.31 -9.39 -18.13
N THR A 490 3.34 -9.03 -17.29
CA THR A 490 3.55 -8.09 -16.17
C THR A 490 4.57 -8.64 -15.18
N PHE A 491 4.44 -9.91 -14.77
CA PHE A 491 5.40 -10.57 -13.88
C PHE A 491 6.78 -10.77 -14.54
N PHE A 492 6.81 -11.10 -15.82
CA PHE A 492 8.05 -11.29 -16.60
C PHE A 492 8.88 -10.00 -16.71
N ILE A 493 8.24 -8.86 -17.02
CA ILE A 493 8.93 -7.56 -17.06
C ILE A 493 9.40 -7.16 -15.64
N SER A 494 8.59 -7.42 -14.61
CA SER A 494 9.00 -7.21 -13.22
C SER A 494 10.22 -8.07 -12.83
N ALA A 495 10.24 -9.35 -13.22
CA ALA A 495 11.35 -10.27 -12.97
C ALA A 495 12.65 -9.83 -13.66
N ILE A 496 12.57 -9.31 -14.89
CA ILE A 496 13.72 -8.70 -15.58
C ILE A 496 14.24 -7.48 -14.80
N GLY A 497 13.36 -6.61 -14.30
CA GLY A 497 13.75 -5.46 -13.48
C GLY A 497 14.49 -5.87 -12.20
N HIS A 498 14.02 -6.91 -11.52
CA HIS A 498 14.70 -7.45 -10.34
C HIS A 498 16.05 -8.10 -10.68
N GLU A 499 16.16 -8.85 -11.78
CA GLU A 499 17.45 -9.41 -12.23
C GLU A 499 18.45 -8.31 -12.60
N ILE A 500 18.01 -7.20 -13.22
CA ILE A 500 18.88 -6.04 -13.50
C ILE A 500 19.42 -5.44 -12.20
N VAL A 501 18.59 -5.27 -11.18
CA VAL A 501 19.03 -4.78 -9.85
C VAL A 501 20.05 -5.75 -9.24
N MET A 502 19.77 -7.06 -9.23
CA MET A 502 20.69 -8.08 -8.71
C MET A 502 22.01 -8.16 -9.48
N ALA A 503 21.96 -8.04 -10.81
CA ALA A 503 23.14 -8.03 -11.66
C ALA A 503 23.99 -6.77 -11.47
N CYS A 504 23.37 -5.61 -11.17
CA CYS A 504 24.09 -4.40 -10.78
C CYS A 504 24.77 -4.57 -9.41
N ILE A 505 24.10 -5.19 -8.43
CA ILE A 505 24.66 -5.42 -7.09
C ILE A 505 25.92 -6.30 -7.14
N THR A 506 25.85 -7.43 -7.84
CA THR A 506 26.92 -8.45 -7.85
C THR A 506 27.91 -8.29 -9.00
N LYS A 507 27.63 -7.39 -9.95
CA LYS A 507 28.28 -7.30 -11.27
C LYS A 507 28.26 -8.61 -12.08
N LYS A 508 27.34 -9.54 -11.77
CA LYS A 508 27.18 -10.84 -12.44
C LYS A 508 25.71 -11.12 -12.75
N ILE A 509 25.40 -11.45 -14.00
CA ILE A 509 24.06 -11.95 -14.38
C ILE A 509 24.01 -13.44 -14.02
N ARG A 510 22.99 -13.87 -13.25
CA ARG A 510 22.86 -15.26 -12.77
C ARG A 510 21.51 -15.90 -13.07
N GLY A 511 20.43 -15.12 -13.06
CA GLY A 511 19.08 -15.60 -13.32
C GLY A 511 18.37 -16.28 -12.15
N TYR A 512 19.02 -16.50 -11.00
CA TYR A 512 18.35 -17.12 -9.84
C TYR A 512 17.18 -16.27 -9.33
N GLY A 513 17.33 -14.93 -9.34
CA GLY A 513 16.30 -13.97 -8.97
C GLY A 513 15.15 -13.95 -9.96
N PHE A 514 15.46 -13.91 -11.25
CA PHE A 514 14.47 -14.09 -12.31
C PHE A 514 13.64 -15.38 -12.12
N LEU A 515 14.31 -16.52 -11.89
CA LEU A 515 13.64 -17.82 -11.69
C LEU A 515 12.78 -17.84 -10.42
N CYS A 516 13.27 -17.30 -9.30
CA CYS A 516 12.49 -17.21 -8.06
C CYS A 516 11.28 -16.28 -8.19
N GLN A 517 11.41 -15.16 -8.91
CA GLN A 517 10.28 -14.27 -9.16
C GLN A 517 9.23 -14.94 -10.06
N MET A 518 9.67 -15.63 -11.12
CA MET A 518 8.75 -16.36 -12.00
C MET A 518 8.07 -17.56 -11.33
N SER A 519 8.71 -18.19 -10.32
CA SER A 519 8.11 -19.31 -9.57
C SER A 519 6.95 -18.89 -8.66
N GLN A 520 6.78 -17.60 -8.36
CA GLN A 520 5.63 -17.07 -7.62
C GLN A 520 4.30 -17.40 -8.30
N LEU A 521 4.24 -17.40 -9.64
CA LEU A 521 3.00 -17.73 -10.37
C LEU A 521 2.57 -19.20 -10.15
N PRO A 522 3.44 -20.22 -10.36
CA PRO A 522 3.18 -21.60 -9.91
C PRO A 522 2.79 -21.73 -8.43
N ILE A 523 3.45 -21.02 -7.52
CA ILE A 523 3.14 -21.06 -6.08
C ILE A 523 1.71 -20.57 -5.82
N VAL A 524 1.28 -19.48 -6.47
CA VAL A 524 -0.11 -18.98 -6.38
C VAL A 524 -1.11 -19.97 -6.97
N MET A 525 -0.77 -20.62 -8.10
CA MET A 525 -1.62 -21.66 -8.67
C MET A 525 -1.80 -22.84 -7.71
N LEU A 526 -0.75 -23.23 -6.98
CA LEU A 526 -0.79 -24.25 -5.92
C LEU A 526 -1.64 -23.80 -4.72
N GLN A 527 -1.42 -22.58 -4.21
CA GLN A 527 -2.18 -21.99 -3.09
C GLN A 527 -3.69 -21.86 -3.39
N ARG A 528 -4.05 -21.68 -4.67
CA ARG A 528 -5.45 -21.58 -5.13
C ARG A 528 -6.13 -22.92 -5.42
N THR A 529 -5.42 -24.05 -5.25
CA THR A 529 -6.03 -25.39 -5.39
C THR A 529 -7.14 -25.64 -4.36
N LYS A 530 -8.08 -26.53 -4.70
CA LYS A 530 -9.26 -26.84 -3.87
C LYS A 530 -8.94 -27.32 -2.45
N TRP A 531 -7.73 -27.82 -2.19
CA TRP A 531 -7.31 -28.37 -0.89
C TRP A 531 -6.84 -27.29 0.10
N ILE A 532 -6.39 -26.15 -0.43
CA ILE A 532 -5.79 -25.03 0.32
C ILE A 532 -6.73 -23.82 0.35
N LYS A 533 -7.56 -23.66 -0.69
CA LYS A 533 -8.59 -22.62 -0.81
C LYS A 533 -9.49 -22.55 0.44
N GLY A 534 -9.48 -21.39 1.09
CA GLY A 534 -10.30 -21.08 2.27
C GLY A 534 -9.53 -21.01 3.60
N LYS A 535 -8.33 -21.60 3.69
CA LYS A 535 -7.51 -21.59 4.92
C LYS A 535 -6.63 -20.35 5.03
N LYS A 536 -7.24 -19.16 5.26
CA LYS A 536 -6.53 -17.86 5.30
C LYS A 536 -5.26 -17.87 6.16
N VAL A 537 -5.34 -18.38 7.40
CA VAL A 537 -4.19 -18.43 8.34
C VAL A 537 -3.05 -19.30 7.79
N LEU A 538 -3.36 -20.50 7.27
CA LEU A 538 -2.35 -21.38 6.68
C LEU A 538 -1.67 -20.72 5.47
N ASN A 539 -2.45 -20.05 4.63
CA ASN A 539 -1.95 -19.38 3.44
C ASN A 539 -1.00 -18.22 3.79
N ASN A 540 -1.37 -17.41 4.79
CA ASN A 540 -0.52 -16.33 5.30
C ASN A 540 0.78 -16.87 5.93
N VAL A 541 0.72 -17.96 6.70
CA VAL A 541 1.93 -18.65 7.22
C VAL A 541 2.83 -19.16 6.09
N CYS A 542 2.26 -19.84 5.08
CA CYS A 542 3.03 -20.30 3.92
C CYS A 542 3.66 -19.13 3.14
N PHE A 543 2.95 -18.01 3.01
CA PHE A 543 3.45 -16.77 2.40
C PHE A 543 4.66 -16.20 3.18
N TRP A 544 4.56 -16.03 4.49
CA TRP A 544 5.66 -15.56 5.34
C TRP A 544 6.89 -16.49 5.29
N CYS A 545 6.68 -17.81 5.39
CA CYS A 545 7.76 -18.78 5.23
C CYS A 545 8.44 -18.67 3.85
N SER A 546 7.65 -18.55 2.77
CA SER A 546 8.17 -18.41 1.42
C SER A 546 8.95 -17.11 1.21
N MET A 547 8.53 -16.02 1.86
CA MET A 547 9.18 -14.71 1.79
C MET A 547 10.53 -14.70 2.52
N ILE A 548 10.55 -15.13 3.78
CA ILE A 548 11.76 -15.10 4.61
C ILE A 548 12.82 -16.06 4.06
N LEU A 549 12.41 -17.26 3.66
CA LEU A 549 13.29 -18.24 3.01
C LEU A 549 13.80 -17.69 1.66
N GLY A 550 12.92 -17.13 0.84
CA GLY A 550 13.27 -16.58 -0.47
C GLY A 550 14.34 -15.49 -0.41
N LEU A 551 14.18 -14.51 0.49
CA LEU A 551 15.14 -13.40 0.67
C LEU A 551 16.53 -13.91 1.13
N SER A 552 16.54 -14.82 2.10
CA SER A 552 17.78 -15.37 2.70
C SER A 552 18.53 -16.29 1.72
N MET A 553 17.78 -17.12 1.00
CA MET A 553 18.30 -17.95 -0.10
C MET A 553 18.86 -17.08 -1.22
N MET A 554 18.16 -16.01 -1.61
CA MET A 554 18.60 -15.08 -2.64
C MET A 554 19.93 -14.40 -2.30
N CYS A 555 20.11 -13.90 -1.07
CA CYS A 555 21.40 -13.33 -0.67
C CYS A 555 22.52 -14.39 -0.77
N SER A 556 22.29 -15.56 -0.20
CA SER A 556 23.28 -16.65 -0.15
C SER A 556 23.69 -17.10 -1.56
N LEU A 557 22.72 -17.31 -2.47
CA LEU A 557 22.97 -17.72 -3.87
C LEU A 557 23.59 -16.64 -4.76
N TYR A 558 23.46 -15.34 -4.42
CA TYR A 558 24.08 -14.26 -5.20
C TYR A 558 25.46 -13.84 -4.70
N VAL A 559 25.79 -14.11 -3.45
CA VAL A 559 27.04 -13.64 -2.81
C VAL A 559 28.02 -14.79 -2.53
N LEU A 560 27.56 -15.99 -2.19
CA LEU A 560 28.44 -17.13 -1.85
C LEU A 560 28.77 -18.04 -3.04
N CYS A 561 27.77 -18.34 -3.88
CA CYS A 561 28.01 -18.92 -5.21
C CYS A 561 28.57 -17.85 -6.17
#